data_AF-A0A5K0V0N8-F1
#
_entry.id   AF-A0A5K0V0N8-F1
#
_cell.length_a   1.000
_cell.length_b   1.000
_cell.length_c   1.000
_cell.angle_alpha   90.00
_cell.angle_beta   90.00
_cell.angle_gamma   90.00
#
_symmetry.space_group_name_H-M   'P 1'
#
loop_
_entity.id
_entity.type
_entity.pdbx_description
1 polymer ?
#
loop_
_entity_poly.entity_id
_entity_poly.type
_entity_poly.pdbx_seq_one_letter_code
_entity_poly.pdbx_strand_id
1 'polypeptide(L)' 'VTRNVNPKYLHVDERVLVGFQGQFGFHKVTPRELLSPFLGTMVCVEGIVTK' A
#
# COMPACT_ATOMS: atom_id res chain seq x y z
N VAL A 1 0.95 14.45 -11.96
CA VAL A 1 2.17 15.26 -11.70
C VAL A 1 3.38 14.76 -12.51
N THR A 2 3.58 13.46 -12.68
CA THR A 2 4.61 12.82 -13.53
C THR A 2 4.63 13.27 -15.00
N ARG A 3 3.46 13.48 -15.63
CA ARG A 3 3.35 14.08 -16.98
C ARG A 3 3.93 15.50 -17.08
N ASN A 4 3.98 16.24 -15.97
CA ASN A 4 4.46 17.63 -15.92
C ASN A 4 6.01 17.71 -15.82
N VAL A 5 6.66 16.65 -15.32
CA VAL A 5 8.13 16.61 -15.19
C VAL A 5 8.77 16.10 -16.48
N ASN A 6 8.30 14.97 -17.02
CA ASN A 6 8.76 14.49 -18.32
C ASN A 6 7.75 13.48 -18.93
N PRO A 7 7.24 13.73 -20.15
CA PRO A 7 6.21 12.92 -20.79
C PRO A 7 6.69 11.53 -21.26
N LYS A 8 7.99 11.23 -21.22
CA LYS A 8 8.54 9.91 -21.61
C LYS A 8 8.35 8.82 -20.56
N TYR A 9 8.17 9.18 -19.29
CA TYR A 9 8.10 8.22 -18.18
C TYR A 9 6.68 7.69 -17.91
N LEU A 10 5.69 8.11 -18.68
CA LEU A 10 4.30 7.71 -18.44
C LEU A 10 3.57 7.57 -19.77
N HIS A 11 3.34 6.32 -20.16
CA HIS A 11 2.50 6.02 -21.31
C HIS A 11 1.04 6.39 -20.99
N VAL A 12 0.27 6.76 -22.03
CA VAL A 12 -1.05 7.41 -21.87
C VAL A 12 -2.06 6.52 -21.11
N ASP A 13 -1.90 5.21 -21.16
CA ASP A 13 -2.78 4.24 -20.51
C ASP A 13 -2.19 3.56 -19.26
N GLU A 14 -1.01 3.99 -18.82
CA GLU A 14 -0.33 3.35 -17.69
C GLU A 14 -0.72 3.98 -16.36
N ARG A 15 -1.23 3.15 -15.43
CA ARG A 15 -1.57 3.59 -14.08
C ARG A 15 -0.36 3.48 -13.17
N VAL A 16 0.07 4.61 -12.62
CA VAL A 16 1.14 4.63 -11.61
C VAL A 16 0.54 4.38 -10.23
N LEU A 17 1.01 3.32 -9.58
CA LEU A 17 0.74 3.02 -8.18
C LEU A 17 1.98 3.36 -7.35
N VAL A 18 1.77 3.94 -6.17
CA VAL A 18 2.85 4.25 -5.23
C VAL A 18 2.81 3.27 -4.07
N GLY A 19 3.95 2.64 -3.80
CA GLY A 19 4.13 1.81 -2.61
C GLY A 19 4.34 2.68 -1.39
N PHE A 20 3.69 2.33 -0.29
CA PHE A 20 3.92 2.95 1.02
C PHE A 20 4.84 2.03 1.83
N GLN A 21 5.96 2.56 2.32
CA GLN A 21 6.91 1.83 3.17
C GLN A 21 7.22 2.64 4.42
N GLY A 22 7.29 1.97 5.57
CA GLY A 22 7.57 2.58 6.87
C GLY A 22 6.63 2.09 7.97
N GLN A 23 6.82 2.62 9.18
CA GLN A 23 5.94 2.34 10.31
C GLN A 23 4.76 3.32 10.30
N PHE A 24 3.63 2.91 9.75
CA PHE A 24 2.42 3.74 9.62
C PHE A 24 1.53 3.66 10.87
N GLY A 25 2.04 4.17 12.00
CA GLY A 25 1.29 4.31 13.24
C GLY A 25 1.01 2.98 13.97
N PHE A 26 -0.12 2.92 14.68
CA PHE A 26 -0.52 1.82 15.56
C PHE A 26 -1.13 0.62 14.83
N HIS A 27 -1.13 0.61 13.49
CA HIS A 27 -1.75 -0.45 12.68
C HIS A 27 -0.82 -1.64 12.41
N LYS A 28 0.09 -1.91 13.36
CA LYS A 28 0.86 -3.15 13.37
C LYS A 28 -0.02 -4.23 14.02
N VAL A 29 -0.54 -5.14 13.22
CA VAL A 29 -1.53 -6.13 13.65
C VAL A 29 -1.09 -7.53 13.28
N THR A 30 -1.47 -8.51 14.09
CA THR A 30 -1.36 -9.92 13.68
C THR A 30 -2.53 -10.29 12.76
N PRO A 31 -2.40 -11.33 11.91
CA PRO A 31 -3.51 -11.81 11.09
C PRO A 31 -4.79 -12.12 11.88
N ARG A 32 -4.66 -12.45 13.18
CA ARG A 32 -5.77 -12.72 14.10
C ARG A 32 -6.51 -11.46 14.55
N GLU A 33 -5.82 -10.33 14.60
CA GLU A 33 -6.36 -9.04 15.08
C GLU A 33 -6.90 -8.17 13.93
N LEU A 34 -6.73 -8.60 12.68
CA LEU A 34 -7.28 -7.92 11.50
C LEU A 34 -8.80 -8.11 11.42
N LEU A 35 -9.51 -7.33 12.23
CA LEU A 35 -10.97 -7.32 12.35
C LEU A 35 -11.62 -6.30 11.41
N SER A 36 -12.95 -6.26 11.40
CA SER A 36 -13.76 -5.34 10.58
C SER A 36 -13.44 -3.83 10.70
N PRO A 37 -12.90 -3.29 11.81
CA PRO A 37 -12.53 -1.87 11.87
C PRO A 37 -11.41 -1.45 10.91
N PHE A 38 -10.65 -2.40 10.36
CA PHE A 38 -9.56 -2.12 9.42
C PHE A 38 -9.99 -2.12 7.94
N LEU A 39 -11.29 -2.25 7.66
CA LEU A 39 -11.79 -2.15 6.29
C LEU A 39 -11.56 -0.73 5.73
N GLY A 40 -10.87 -0.64 4.59
CA GLY A 40 -10.56 0.64 3.95
C GLY A 40 -9.38 1.41 4.57
N THR A 41 -8.67 0.82 5.53
CA THR A 41 -7.47 1.41 6.13
C THR A 41 -6.19 0.71 5.67
N MET A 42 -5.07 1.41 5.75
CA MET A 42 -3.75 0.84 5.50
C MET A 42 -3.20 0.23 6.79
N VAL A 43 -2.80 -1.05 6.73
CA VAL A 43 -2.32 -1.80 7.89
C VAL A 43 -0.98 -2.48 7.59
N CYS A 44 -0.21 -2.76 8.64
CA CYS A 44 1.02 -3.56 8.58
C CYS A 44 0.75 -4.90 9.27
N VAL A 45 0.76 -5.99 8.50
CA VAL A 45 0.52 -7.34 9.00
C VAL A 45 1.82 -8.14 9.00
N GLU A 46 2.14 -8.78 10.11
CA GLU A 46 3.30 -9.66 10.23
C GLU A 46 2.86 -11.11 10.46
N GLY A 47 3.45 -12.05 9.72
CA GLY A 47 3.10 -13.46 9.83
C GLY A 47 3.95 -14.34 8.92
N ILE A 48 3.74 -15.65 9.03
CA ILE A 48 4.40 -16.66 8.18
C ILE A 48 3.67 -16.71 6.84
N VAL A 49 4.42 -16.68 5.75
CA VAL A 49 3.86 -16.89 4.41
C VAL A 49 3.53 -18.36 4.25
N THR A 50 2.24 -18.68 4.19
CA THR A 50 1.72 -20.02 3.87
C THR A 50 0.80 -19.92 2.65
N LYS A 51 0.65 -21.01 1.89
CA LYS A 51 -0.29 -21.09 0.77
C LYS A 51 -1.74 -21.14 1.25
#